data_AF-A0A9P0KWB9-F1
#
_entry.id   AF-A0A9P0KWB9-F1
#
_cell.length_a   1.000
_cell.length_b   1.000
_cell.length_c   1.000
_cell.angle_alpha   90.00
_cell.angle_beta   90.00
_cell.angle_gamma   90.00
#
_symmetry.space_group_name_H-M   'P 1'
#
loop_
_entity.id
_entity.type
_entity.pdbx_description
1 polymer ?
#
loop_
_entity_poly.entity_id
_entity_poly.type
_entity_poly.pdbx_seq_one_letter_code
_entity_poly.pdbx_strand_id
1 'polypeptide(L)' 'MANKYYKLLCNLPWNTWNERNKKLYLFMLMNSNEGLSITCYGVKFLNLVYLMHGLKTIYSLGCVVAKMK' A
#
# COMPACT_ATOMS: atom_id res chain seq x y z
N MET A 1 -0.60 2.08 -5.10
CA MET A 1 0.40 2.63 -6.05
C MET A 1 1.30 1.54 -6.65
N ALA A 2 1.80 0.56 -5.86
CA ALA A 2 2.63 -0.56 -6.34
C ALA A 2 2.04 -1.40 -7.50
N ASN A 3 0.72 -1.65 -7.47
CA ASN A 3 0.02 -2.46 -8.47
C ASN A 3 0.08 -1.87 -9.92
N LYS A 4 0.30 -0.54 -10.06
CA LYS A 4 0.45 0.09 -11.39
C LYS A 4 1.84 -0.16 -11.99
N TYR A 5 2.89 -0.19 -11.15
CA TYR A 5 4.26 -0.46 -11.57
C TYR A 5 4.46 -1.93 -11.93
N TYR A 6 3.86 -2.84 -11.17
CA TYR A 6 3.87 -4.26 -11.49
C TYR A 6 3.27 -4.56 -12.88
N LYS A 7 2.10 -3.96 -13.20
CA LYS A 7 1.49 -4.08 -14.52
C LYS A 7 2.34 -3.51 -15.65
N LEU A 8 3.03 -2.39 -15.39
CA LEU A 8 3.98 -1.80 -16.35
C LEU A 8 5.17 -2.72 -16.59
N LEU A 9 5.74 -3.29 -15.53
CA LEU A 9 6.85 -4.24 -15.59
C LEU A 9 6.49 -5.48 -16.42
N CYS A 10 5.29 -6.06 -16.22
CA CYS A 10 4.82 -7.21 -16.99
C CYS A 10 4.68 -6.95 -18.50
N ASN A 11 4.49 -5.69 -18.92
CA ASN A 11 4.31 -5.33 -20.33
C ASN A 11 5.63 -5.09 -21.09
N LEU A 12 6.78 -5.13 -20.43
CA LEU A 12 8.07 -4.96 -21.12
C LEU A 12 8.50 -6.23 -21.84
N PRO A 13 9.20 -6.12 -23.00
CA PRO A 13 9.71 -7.26 -23.74
C PRO A 13 10.99 -7.83 -23.10
N TRP A 14 10.90 -8.25 -21.83
CA TRP A 14 12.04 -8.74 -21.03
C TRP A 14 12.70 -10.01 -21.60
N ASN A 15 11.98 -10.75 -22.46
CA ASN A 15 12.50 -11.96 -23.11
C ASN A 15 13.73 -11.69 -23.98
N THR A 16 13.83 -10.52 -24.62
CA THR A 16 14.93 -10.16 -25.52
C THR A 16 16.14 -9.58 -24.79
N TRP A 17 16.07 -9.40 -23.47
CA TRP A 17 17.13 -8.78 -22.70
C TRP A 17 18.24 -9.77 -22.32
N ASN A 18 19.44 -9.24 -22.11
CA ASN A 18 20.57 -10.00 -21.59
C ASN A 18 20.27 -10.61 -20.21
N GLU A 19 20.89 -11.76 -19.92
CA GLU A 19 20.82 -12.50 -18.64
C GLU A 19 20.93 -11.59 -17.40
N ARG A 20 21.90 -10.67 -17.42
CA ARG A 20 22.13 -9.71 -16.32
C ARG A 20 20.94 -8.78 -16.09
N ASN A 21 20.30 -8.33 -17.16
CA ASN A 21 19.16 -7.41 -17.11
C ASN A 21 17.88 -8.16 -16.69
N LYS A 22 17.73 -9.42 -17.11
CA LYS A 22 16.63 -10.29 -16.65
C LYS A 22 16.67 -10.52 -15.15
N LYS A 23 17.87 -10.71 -14.57
CA LYS A 23 18.05 -10.90 -13.13
C LYS A 23 17.67 -9.65 -12.32
N LEU A 24 18.08 -8.47 -12.80
CA LEU A 24 17.68 -7.17 -12.24
C LEU A 24 16.16 -6.94 -12.36
N TYR A 25 15.58 -7.25 -13.52
CA TYR A 25 14.14 -7.16 -13.75
C TYR A 25 13.35 -8.06 -12.78
N LEU A 26 13.77 -9.32 -12.60
CA LEU A 26 13.11 -10.25 -11.68
C LEU A 26 13.12 -9.74 -10.24
N PHE A 27 14.26 -9.15 -9.81
CA PHE A 27 14.39 -8.54 -8.50
C PHE A 27 13.43 -7.34 -8.34
N MET A 28 13.35 -6.46 -9.33
CA MET A 28 12.40 -5.34 -9.32
C MET A 28 10.95 -5.82 -9.30
N LEU A 29 10.62 -6.88 -10.05
CA LEU A 29 9.28 -7.47 -10.12
C LEU A 29 8.84 -8.06 -8.77
N MET A 30 9.73 -8.79 -8.08
CA MET A 30 9.47 -9.32 -6.74
C MET A 30 9.20 -8.20 -5.72
N ASN A 31 10.00 -7.14 -5.75
CA ASN A 31 9.85 -6.02 -4.82
C ASN A 31 8.66 -5.09 -5.13
N SER A 32 8.11 -5.15 -6.34
CA SER A 32 6.96 -4.31 -6.76
C SER A 32 5.61 -5.00 -6.61
N ASN A 33 5.60 -6.32 -6.39
CA ASN A 33 4.39 -7.07 -6.05
C ASN A 33 3.94 -6.78 -4.60
N GLU A 34 4.89 -6.64 -3.69
CA GLU A 34 4.60 -6.18 -2.34
C GLU A 34 4.29 -4.69 -2.38
N GLY A 35 3.07 -4.32 -2.00
CA GLY A 35 2.70 -2.93 -1.88
C GLY A 35 3.68 -2.23 -0.95
N LEU A 36 4.30 -1.13 -1.40
CA LEU A 36 5.04 -0.20 -0.54
C LEU A 36 4.12 0.24 0.61
N SER A 37 4.14 -0.52 1.70
CA SER A 37 3.46 -0.20 2.94
C SER A 37 4.40 0.74 3.68
N ILE A 38 4.07 2.03 3.68
CA ILE A 38 4.72 2.97 4.57
C ILE A 38 4.29 2.58 5.99
N THR A 39 5.05 1.70 6.61
CA THR A 39 4.89 1.32 8.02
C THR A 39 5.48 2.43 8.87
N CYS A 40 4.63 3.32 9.37
CA CYS A 40 4.98 4.18 10.50
C CYS A 40 4.66 3.38 11.78
N TYR A 41 5.69 3.02 12.57
CA TYR A 41 5.56 2.35 13.88
C TYR A 41 4.63 1.11 13.93
N GLY A 42 4.73 0.20 12.94
CA GLY A 42 4.03 -1.08 13.00
C GLY A 42 2.52 -1.05 12.67
N VAL A 43 1.95 0.13 12.40
CA VAL A 43 0.57 0.25 11.92
C VAL A 43 0.59 0.09 10.40
N LYS A 44 0.25 -1.11 9.93
CA LYS A 44 0.47 -1.55 8.53
C LYS A 44 -0.26 -0.76 7.44
N PHE A 45 -1.21 0.11 7.76
CA PHE A 45 -1.97 0.83 6.73
C PHE A 45 -2.39 2.24 7.20
N LEU A 46 -1.65 3.26 6.78
CA LEU A 46 -2.18 4.62 6.61
C LEU A 46 -3.13 4.62 5.41
N ASN A 47 -4.24 3.91 5.54
CA ASN A 47 -5.31 3.93 4.55
C ASN A 47 -6.35 4.96 4.99
N LEU A 48 -6.91 5.70 4.04
CA LEU A 48 -7.96 6.70 4.28
C LEU A 48 -9.14 6.11 5.08
N VAL A 49 -9.38 4.81 4.91
CA VAL A 49 -10.37 4.01 5.67
C VAL A 49 -10.10 3.98 7.18
N TYR A 50 -8.84 3.84 7.61
CA TYR A 50 -8.48 3.85 9.04
C TYR A 50 -8.66 5.25 9.64
N LEU A 51 -8.33 6.30 8.88
CA LEU A 51 -8.55 7.68 9.30
C LEU A 51 -10.05 7.99 9.43
N MET A 52 -10.88 7.53 8.48
CA MET A 52 -12.34 7.63 8.59
C MET A 52 -12.89 6.84 9.78
N HIS A 53 -12.35 5.64 10.05
CA HIS A 53 -12.71 4.86 11.23
C HIS A 53 -12.38 5.62 12.52
N GLY A 54 -11.18 6.18 12.64
CA GLY A 54 -10.78 6.99 13.80
C GLY A 54 -11.70 8.17 14.04
N LEU A 55 -12.02 8.93 12.99
CA LEU A 55 -12.99 10.04 13.07
C LEU A 55 -14.37 9.55 13.53
N LYS A 56 -14.88 8.45 12.97
CA LYS A 56 -16.18 7.87 13.37
C LYS A 56 -16.19 7.48 14.85
N THR A 57 -15.11 6.92 15.38
CA THR A 57 -15.01 6.56 16.80
C THR A 57 -15.05 7.81 17.70
N ILE A 58 -14.35 8.88 17.32
CA ILE A 58 -14.35 10.15 18.06
C ILE A 58 -15.76 10.77 18.07
N TYR A 59 -16.43 10.82 16.93
CA TYR A 59 -17.81 11.33 16.85
C TYR A 59 -18.78 10.48 17.68
N SER A 60 -18.67 9.15 17.63
CA SER A 60 -19.52 8.26 18.42
C SER A 60 -19.34 8.48 19.93
N LEU A 61 -18.09 8.62 20.39
CA LEU A 61 -17.80 8.91 21.80
C LEU A 61 -18.31 10.30 22.20
N GLY A 62 -18.14 11.31 21.33
CA GLY A 62 -18.67 12.65 21.54
C GLY A 62 -20.20 12.67 21.70
N CYS A 63 -20.94 11.93 20.86
CA CYS A 63 -22.38 11.80 20.98
C CYS A 63 -22.82 11.10 22.28
N VAL A 64 -22.09 10.07 22.71
CA VAL A 64 -22.39 9.37 23.97
C VAL A 64 -22.14 10.28 25.17
N VAL A 65 -21.04 11.04 25.18
CA VAL A 65 -20.74 12.01 26.24
C VAL A 65 -21.74 13.16 26.26
N ALA A 66 -22.14 13.68 25.10
CA ALA A 66 -23.16 14.72 24.99
C ALA A 66 -24.55 14.25 25.45
N LYS A 67 -24.85 12.95 25.32
CA LYS A 67 -26.11 12.34 25.76
C LYS A 67 -26.13 11.95 27.25
N MET A 68 -24.95 11.81 27.87
CA MET A 68 -24.80 11.58 29.32
C MET A 68 -24.79 12.88 30.15
N LYS A 69 -24.83 14.05 29.51
CA LYS A 69 -24.95 15.36 30.15
C LYS A 69 -26.38 15.86 30.07
#